data_AF-A0A543IDV1-F1
#
_entry.id   AF-A0A543IDV1-F1
#
_cell.length_a   1.000
_cell.length_b   1.000
_cell.length_c   1.000
_cell.angle_alpha   90.00
_cell.angle_beta   90.00
_cell.angle_gamma   90.00
#
_symmetry.space_group_name_H-M   'P 1'
#
loop_
_entity.id
_entity.type
_entity.pdbx_description
1 polymer ?
#
loop_
_entity_poly.entity_id
_entity_poly.type
_entity_poly.pdbx_seq_one_letter_code
_entity_poly.pdbx_strand_id
1 'polypeptide(L)'
;MLTALTFFGAPPGVADDGGADGPAEPPKVELVLDVSGSMRARDIDGRSRMAAAQQALNEVVDALPAETQLGIRVLGSQHRFPGSPKALGCRDTRQLFPVGPMDKVEAKAAIATLRPTGWTPIGLALRAAARDLGTGETTRRIVLITDGEDTCSPPDPCEVARTLAAQGTHLVVDTLGLTLDEKVRRQLTCIADATGGTYTAVQRQEELTGRLKQLVQRAGATYQQTPQQVAGGEQCANAPLLTPGVYTDRERFSEHRWYRVRVAPGEELRASISLALDRKLNPDHGVLLRAVSTDGQELVRGTDAGSGRTDVRSTGLRWAERQVKADASPPSDGESDLRTVCLVVSNSFSAPAYVRTEPGMPLELTVDLVPSSDAPTGPDLGRGWLLLVVLTGTGLVSGLVMGWLARWRVAIGKGN
;
A
#
# COMPACT_ATOMS: atom_id res chain seq x y z
N MET A 1 -28.83 -43.56 64.37
CA MET A 1 -27.95 -42.45 63.93
C MET A 1 -28.13 -42.30 62.43
N LEU A 2 -28.93 -41.31 61.98
CA LEU A 2 -29.07 -40.96 60.57
C LEU A 2 -28.19 -39.72 60.32
N THR A 3 -27.24 -39.85 59.41
CA THR A 3 -26.27 -38.82 59.05
C THR A 3 -26.82 -37.99 57.89
N ALA A 4 -27.02 -36.68 58.10
CA ALA A 4 -27.40 -35.74 57.06
C ALA A 4 -26.15 -35.32 56.24
N LEU A 5 -26.19 -35.53 54.92
CA LEU A 5 -25.20 -34.99 53.98
C LEU A 5 -25.71 -33.64 53.46
N THR A 6 -25.00 -32.57 53.78
CA THR A 6 -25.17 -31.24 53.20
C THR A 6 -24.35 -31.13 51.91
N PHE A 7 -25.05 -30.90 50.78
CA PHE A 7 -24.43 -30.51 49.51
C PHE A 7 -23.99 -29.04 49.57
N PHE A 8 -22.68 -28.78 49.51
CA PHE A 8 -22.16 -27.45 49.21
C PHE A 8 -22.20 -27.24 47.69
N GLY A 9 -23.08 -26.34 47.22
CA GLY A 9 -23.08 -25.88 45.83
C GLY A 9 -21.85 -25.01 45.57
N ALA A 10 -21.07 -25.36 44.55
CA ALA A 10 -19.99 -24.51 44.05
C ALA A 10 -20.58 -23.24 43.42
N PRO A 11 -19.95 -22.06 43.60
CA PRO A 11 -20.38 -20.85 42.91
C PRO A 11 -20.17 -21.01 41.39
N PRO A 12 -20.95 -20.32 40.55
CA PRO A 12 -20.76 -20.35 39.10
C PRO A 12 -19.37 -19.80 38.77
N GLY A 13 -18.55 -20.66 38.16
CA GLY A 13 -17.27 -20.26 37.60
C GLY A 13 -17.51 -19.23 36.50
N VAL A 14 -17.08 -18.01 36.73
CA VAL A 14 -16.87 -17.03 35.68
C VAL A 14 -15.76 -17.60 34.80
N ALA A 15 -16.11 -17.99 33.58
CA ALA A 15 -15.14 -18.24 32.54
C ALA A 15 -14.48 -16.89 32.24
N ASP A 16 -13.29 -16.71 32.80
CA ASP A 16 -12.34 -15.69 32.40
C ASP A 16 -11.93 -16.04 30.96
N ASP A 17 -12.60 -15.43 29.97
CA ASP A 17 -12.14 -15.41 28.59
C ASP A 17 -10.81 -14.67 28.62
N GLY A 18 -9.74 -15.44 28.78
CA GLY A 18 -8.36 -14.96 28.79
C GLY A 18 -8.08 -14.19 27.51
N GLY A 19 -8.25 -12.88 27.57
CA GLY A 19 -7.64 -11.94 26.66
C GLY A 19 -6.16 -12.24 26.65
N ALA A 20 -5.65 -12.63 25.49
CA ALA A 20 -4.22 -12.79 25.27
C ALA A 20 -3.56 -11.40 25.24
N ASP A 21 -3.47 -10.74 26.40
CA ASP A 21 -2.57 -9.61 26.61
C ASP A 21 -1.15 -10.16 26.85
N GLY A 22 -0.59 -10.77 25.80
CA GLY A 22 0.86 -10.87 25.66
C GLY A 22 1.43 -9.48 25.31
N PRO A 23 2.68 -9.16 25.66
CA PRO A 23 3.28 -7.89 25.28
C PRO A 23 3.21 -7.72 23.75
N ALA A 24 2.59 -6.62 23.31
CA ALA A 24 2.43 -6.29 21.91
C ALA A 24 3.79 -6.36 21.17
N GLU A 25 3.85 -7.11 20.08
CA GLU A 25 5.08 -7.32 19.33
C GLU A 25 5.46 -6.06 18.54
N PRO A 26 6.62 -5.41 18.80
CA PRO A 26 7.01 -4.14 18.20
C PRO A 26 6.99 -4.15 16.67
N PRO A 27 6.73 -3.00 16.01
CA PRO A 27 6.64 -2.92 14.57
C PRO A 27 8.00 -3.23 14.00
N LYS A 28 8.03 -4.22 13.12
CA LYS A 28 9.24 -4.64 12.41
C LYS A 28 9.21 -4.07 11.01
N VAL A 29 10.18 -3.22 10.73
CA VAL A 29 10.43 -2.67 9.40
C VAL A 29 11.79 -3.17 8.93
N GLU A 30 11.86 -3.62 7.69
CA GLU A 30 13.14 -3.93 7.06
C GLU A 30 13.33 -3.10 5.79
N LEU A 31 14.42 -2.33 5.77
CA LEU A 31 14.83 -1.57 4.61
C LEU A 31 15.69 -2.47 3.73
N VAL A 32 15.28 -2.68 2.49
CA VAL A 32 16.02 -3.43 1.49
C VAL A 32 16.60 -2.46 0.48
N LEU A 33 17.91 -2.27 0.51
CA LEU A 33 18.62 -1.33 -0.36
C LEU A 33 19.36 -2.05 -1.48
N ASP A 34 19.11 -1.60 -2.71
CA ASP A 34 19.87 -1.98 -3.89
C ASP A 34 21.27 -1.35 -3.88
N VAL A 35 22.29 -2.20 -3.98
CA VAL A 35 23.72 -1.82 -4.07
C VAL A 35 24.32 -2.28 -5.40
N SER A 36 23.48 -2.48 -6.41
CA SER A 36 23.89 -2.87 -7.74
C SER A 36 24.66 -1.76 -8.47
N GLY A 37 25.31 -2.14 -9.58
CA GLY A 37 26.13 -1.23 -10.36
C GLY A 37 25.39 -0.02 -10.96
N SER A 38 24.07 -0.12 -11.20
CA SER A 38 23.24 0.97 -11.75
C SER A 38 23.11 2.16 -10.80
N MET A 39 23.18 1.91 -9.49
CA MET A 39 23.10 2.92 -8.44
C MET A 39 24.25 3.96 -8.47
N ARG A 40 25.23 3.80 -9.38
CA ARG A 40 26.26 4.79 -9.70
C ARG A 40 25.75 5.96 -10.55
N ALA A 41 24.63 5.80 -11.24
CA ALA A 41 24.04 6.85 -12.08
C ALA A 41 23.84 8.13 -11.28
N ARG A 42 24.15 9.28 -11.90
CA ARG A 42 24.15 10.62 -11.28
C ARG A 42 22.99 11.47 -11.76
N ASP A 43 21.78 11.04 -11.44
CA ASP A 43 20.54 11.65 -11.93
C ASP A 43 19.56 12.04 -10.81
N ILE A 44 20.00 11.98 -9.56
CA ILE A 44 19.26 12.53 -8.41
C ILE A 44 20.00 13.78 -7.92
N ASP A 45 19.51 14.96 -8.30
CA ASP A 45 20.04 16.26 -7.89
C ASP A 45 21.58 16.41 -8.10
N GLY A 46 22.10 15.85 -9.20
CA GLY A 46 23.53 15.85 -9.54
C GLY A 46 24.40 14.90 -8.71
N ARG A 47 23.80 14.13 -7.80
CA ARG A 47 24.43 13.10 -6.97
C ARG A 47 24.13 11.72 -7.52
N SER A 48 24.90 10.71 -7.08
CA SER A 48 24.58 9.33 -7.43
C SER A 48 23.32 8.86 -6.70
N ARG A 49 22.54 7.97 -7.32
CA ARG A 49 21.39 7.30 -6.68
C ARG A 49 21.77 6.65 -5.35
N MET A 50 22.95 6.03 -5.27
CA MET A 50 23.49 5.50 -4.02
C MET A 50 23.73 6.58 -2.96
N ALA A 51 24.32 7.72 -3.33
CA ALA A 51 24.58 8.79 -2.38
C ALA A 51 23.26 9.39 -1.83
N ALA A 52 22.26 9.56 -2.70
CA ALA A 52 20.92 9.99 -2.29
C ALA A 52 20.27 8.98 -1.34
N ALA A 53 20.36 7.68 -1.65
CA ALA A 53 19.83 6.62 -0.79
C ALA A 53 20.55 6.56 0.57
N GLN A 54 21.89 6.63 0.60
CA GLN A 54 22.66 6.67 1.85
C GLN A 54 22.27 7.87 2.73
N GLN A 55 22.10 9.05 2.13
CA GLN A 55 21.65 10.22 2.87
C GLN A 55 20.23 10.05 3.42
N ALA A 56 19.28 9.58 2.60
CA ALA A 56 17.91 9.36 3.03
C ALA A 56 17.82 8.33 4.17
N LEU A 57 18.58 7.23 4.09
CA LEU A 57 18.66 6.25 5.17
C LEU A 57 19.23 6.87 6.45
N ASN A 58 20.30 7.67 6.37
CA ASN A 58 20.88 8.31 7.55
C ASN A 58 19.87 9.23 8.26
N GLU A 59 19.11 10.01 7.50
CA GLU A 59 18.08 10.90 8.04
C GLU A 59 16.89 10.15 8.65
N VAL A 60 16.60 8.95 8.15
CA VAL A 60 15.54 8.08 8.69
C VAL A 60 16.00 7.38 9.96
N VAL A 61 17.25 6.91 10.01
CA VAL A 61 17.87 6.38 11.23
C VAL A 61 17.85 7.45 12.34
N ASP A 62 18.08 8.71 12.01
CA ASP A 62 17.97 9.82 12.97
C ASP A 62 16.55 10.03 13.48
N ALA A 63 15.56 9.98 12.58
CA ALA A 63 14.15 10.21 12.89
C ALA A 63 13.42 8.97 13.44
N LEU A 64 14.10 7.82 13.55
CA LEU A 64 13.49 6.58 14.02
C LEU A 64 13.08 6.69 15.50
N PRO A 65 11.80 6.38 15.84
CA PRO A 65 11.36 6.24 17.23
C PRO A 65 12.12 5.11 17.94
N ALA A 66 12.34 5.24 19.26
CA ALA A 66 13.16 4.30 20.02
C ALA A 66 12.54 2.88 20.10
N GLU A 67 11.22 2.81 19.98
CA GLU A 67 10.39 1.60 20.07
C GLU A 67 10.26 0.82 18.75
N THR A 68 10.69 1.39 17.61
CA THR A 68 10.58 0.73 16.30
C THR A 68 11.75 -0.21 16.07
N GLN A 69 11.47 -1.47 15.70
CA GLN A 69 12.52 -2.42 15.30
C GLN A 69 12.81 -2.25 13.80
N LEU A 70 14.02 -1.82 13.48
CA LEU A 70 14.44 -1.55 12.10
C LEU A 70 15.59 -2.49 11.71
N GLY A 71 15.41 -3.25 10.64
CA GLY A 71 16.47 -3.99 9.97
C GLY A 71 16.94 -3.28 8.71
N ILE A 72 18.19 -3.51 8.31
CA ILE A 72 18.73 -3.04 7.02
C ILE A 72 19.35 -4.23 6.31
N ARG A 73 18.88 -4.49 5.10
CA ARG A 73 19.39 -5.51 4.20
C ARG A 73 19.82 -4.89 2.89
N VAL A 74 20.87 -5.45 2.32
CA VAL A 74 21.40 -5.04 1.03
C VAL A 74 21.36 -6.18 0.03
N LEU A 75 21.24 -5.84 -1.24
CA LEU A 75 21.38 -6.76 -2.36
C LEU A 75 22.48 -6.27 -3.31
N GLY A 76 23.22 -7.20 -3.92
CA GLY A 76 24.27 -6.85 -4.88
C GLY A 76 25.50 -6.14 -4.28
N SER A 77 25.86 -6.45 -3.05
CA SER A 77 26.92 -5.71 -2.32
C SER A 77 28.32 -6.32 -2.42
N GLN A 78 28.44 -7.61 -2.74
CA GLN A 78 29.68 -8.39 -2.66
C GLN A 78 30.24 -8.77 -4.04
N HIS A 79 29.37 -9.07 -5.00
CA HIS A 79 29.78 -9.61 -6.30
C HIS A 79 29.62 -8.60 -7.41
N ARG A 80 30.76 -8.04 -7.86
CA ARG A 80 30.81 -6.98 -8.89
C ARG A 80 30.14 -7.38 -10.21
N PHE A 81 29.40 -6.45 -10.80
CA PHE A 81 28.84 -6.48 -12.15
C PHE A 81 29.29 -5.22 -12.93
N PRO A 82 29.91 -5.39 -14.12
CA PRO A 82 30.38 -6.65 -14.72
C PRO A 82 31.59 -7.23 -13.96
N GLY A 83 31.82 -8.55 -14.09
CA GLY A 83 33.07 -9.21 -13.65
C GLY A 83 32.90 -10.45 -12.78
N SER A 84 31.86 -10.53 -11.96
CA SER A 84 31.56 -11.74 -11.17
C SER A 84 30.56 -12.63 -11.93
N PRO A 85 30.67 -13.97 -11.80
CA PRO A 85 29.68 -14.89 -12.36
C PRO A 85 28.27 -14.58 -11.87
N LYS A 86 27.30 -14.54 -12.80
CA LYS A 86 25.88 -14.32 -12.51
C LYS A 86 25.36 -15.25 -11.40
N ALA A 87 25.78 -16.52 -11.40
CA ALA A 87 25.38 -17.49 -10.39
C ALA A 87 25.78 -17.11 -8.94
N LEU A 88 26.89 -16.40 -8.77
CA LEU A 88 27.33 -15.88 -7.46
C LEU A 88 26.60 -14.57 -7.12
N GLY A 89 26.52 -13.65 -8.09
CA GLY A 89 25.78 -12.39 -7.92
C GLY A 89 24.31 -12.57 -7.58
N CYS A 90 23.66 -13.61 -8.13
CA CYS A 90 22.27 -13.91 -7.85
C CYS A 90 22.02 -14.58 -6.49
N ARG A 91 23.08 -14.84 -5.72
CA ARG A 91 23.03 -15.27 -4.32
C ARG A 91 23.43 -14.15 -3.35
N ASP A 92 23.70 -12.95 -3.87
CA ASP A 92 24.21 -11.80 -3.12
C ASP A 92 23.07 -11.01 -2.43
N THR A 93 22.75 -11.41 -1.21
CA THR A 93 22.01 -10.57 -0.28
C THR A 93 22.58 -10.73 1.12
N ARG A 94 22.67 -9.63 1.86
CA ARG A 94 23.25 -9.63 3.21
C ARG A 94 22.45 -8.74 4.13
N GLN A 95 22.23 -9.23 5.35
CA GLN A 95 21.74 -8.40 6.44
C GLN A 95 22.88 -7.48 6.87
N LEU A 96 22.71 -6.18 6.65
CA LEU A 96 23.68 -5.17 7.06
C LEU A 96 23.50 -4.84 8.55
N PHE A 97 22.25 -4.76 8.98
CA PHE A 97 21.86 -4.52 10.37
C PHE A 97 20.65 -5.41 10.70
N PRO A 98 20.68 -6.19 11.80
CA PRO A 98 19.59 -7.09 12.15
C PRO A 98 18.31 -6.35 12.54
N VAL A 99 17.15 -6.97 12.32
CA VAL A 99 15.86 -6.42 12.78
C VAL A 99 15.84 -6.42 14.31
N GLY A 100 15.76 -5.24 14.90
CA GLY A 100 15.74 -5.06 16.36
C GLY A 100 15.93 -3.60 16.77
N PRO A 101 16.18 -3.34 18.06
CA PRO A 101 16.61 -2.04 18.53
C PRO A 101 17.88 -1.59 17.79
N MET A 102 17.87 -0.35 17.30
CA MET A 102 18.94 0.13 16.43
C MET A 102 19.94 1.02 17.17
N ASP A 103 21.22 0.64 17.12
CA ASP A 103 22.31 1.58 17.37
C ASP A 103 22.48 2.49 16.15
N LYS A 104 22.10 3.75 16.32
CA LYS A 104 22.13 4.75 15.23
C LYS A 104 23.55 4.97 14.70
N VAL A 105 24.58 4.87 15.54
CA VAL A 105 25.97 5.10 15.15
C VAL A 105 26.48 3.92 14.31
N GLU A 106 26.23 2.70 14.78
CA GLU A 106 26.62 1.48 14.06
C GLU A 106 25.93 1.38 12.70
N ALA A 107 24.60 1.62 12.66
CA ALA A 107 23.83 1.58 11.42
C ALA A 107 24.36 2.58 10.38
N LYS A 108 24.63 3.82 10.80
CA LYS A 108 25.21 4.86 9.92
C LYS A 108 26.60 4.50 9.41
N ALA A 109 27.46 3.97 10.28
CA ALA A 109 28.78 3.51 9.89
C ALA A 109 28.69 2.40 8.84
N ALA A 110 27.79 1.44 9.03
CA ALA A 110 27.56 0.34 8.09
C ALA A 110 27.05 0.86 6.73
N ILE A 111 26.07 1.77 6.71
CA ILE A 111 25.55 2.39 5.48
C ILE A 111 26.66 3.12 4.69
N ALA A 112 27.56 3.82 5.37
CA ALA A 112 28.63 4.58 4.73
C ALA A 112 29.65 3.70 3.97
N THR A 113 29.76 2.42 4.33
CA THR A 113 30.68 1.47 3.66
C THR A 113 30.16 0.96 2.32
N LEU A 114 28.87 1.13 2.02
CA LEU A 114 28.24 0.55 0.83
C LEU A 114 28.79 1.16 -0.46
N ARG A 115 29.02 0.30 -1.47
CA ARG A 115 29.55 0.67 -2.78
C ARG A 115 28.74 0.01 -3.90
N PRO A 116 28.16 0.78 -4.82
CA PRO A 116 27.24 0.31 -5.85
C PRO A 116 27.97 -0.50 -6.92
N THR A 117 28.04 -1.81 -6.77
CA THR A 117 28.92 -2.64 -7.59
C THR A 117 28.31 -3.92 -8.12
N GLY A 118 27.22 -4.47 -7.57
CA GLY A 118 26.81 -5.84 -7.89
C GLY A 118 25.58 -6.02 -8.78
N TRP A 119 25.05 -7.24 -8.71
CA TRP A 119 23.84 -7.72 -9.40
C TRP A 119 22.58 -7.40 -8.58
N THR A 120 21.40 -7.57 -9.19
CA THR A 120 20.12 -7.17 -8.57
C THR A 120 19.20 -8.38 -8.33
N PRO A 121 19.41 -9.19 -7.26
CA PRO A 121 18.56 -10.33 -6.93
C PRO A 121 17.37 -9.95 -6.02
N ILE A 122 16.37 -9.27 -6.58
CA ILE A 122 15.22 -8.74 -5.83
C ILE A 122 14.41 -9.87 -5.20
N GLY A 123 14.10 -10.92 -5.96
CA GLY A 123 13.31 -12.05 -5.45
C GLY A 123 14.01 -12.82 -4.32
N LEU A 124 15.35 -12.82 -4.27
CA LEU A 124 16.08 -13.40 -3.14
C LEU A 124 16.04 -12.47 -1.92
N ALA A 125 16.26 -11.17 -2.14
CA ALA A 125 16.26 -10.16 -1.09
C ALA A 125 14.90 -10.08 -0.37
N LEU A 126 13.78 -10.10 -1.11
CA LEU A 126 12.44 -10.10 -0.52
C LEU A 126 12.20 -11.33 0.36
N ARG A 127 12.63 -12.52 -0.08
CA ARG A 127 12.52 -13.75 0.72
C ARG A 127 13.40 -13.72 1.96
N ALA A 128 14.59 -13.14 1.86
CA ALA A 128 15.48 -13.00 2.99
C ALA A 128 14.92 -12.01 4.01
N ALA A 129 14.46 -10.83 3.56
CA ALA A 129 13.83 -9.83 4.43
C ALA A 129 12.57 -10.38 5.12
N ALA A 130 11.73 -11.12 4.39
CA ALA A 130 10.56 -11.76 5.00
C ALA A 130 10.92 -12.75 6.12
N ARG A 131 12.09 -13.42 6.03
CA ARG A 131 12.61 -14.30 7.09
C ARG A 131 13.21 -13.54 8.25
N ASP A 132 13.97 -12.48 7.96
CA ASP A 132 14.61 -11.62 8.96
C ASP A 132 13.56 -10.94 9.86
N LEU A 133 12.43 -10.52 9.28
CA LEU A 133 11.27 -9.98 10.01
C LEU A 133 10.59 -11.04 10.92
N GLY A 134 10.84 -12.33 10.70
CA GLY A 134 10.23 -13.43 11.45
C GLY A 134 8.73 -13.57 11.21
N THR A 135 8.04 -14.34 12.05
CA THR A 135 6.58 -14.40 12.11
C THR A 135 6.07 -13.59 13.29
N GLY A 136 4.87 -13.05 13.20
CA GLY A 136 4.29 -12.24 14.26
C GLY A 136 2.84 -11.88 14.00
N GLU A 137 2.18 -11.39 15.05
CA GLU A 137 0.77 -10.94 15.00
C GLU A 137 0.64 -9.51 14.43
N THR A 138 1.74 -8.75 14.38
CA THR A 138 1.75 -7.38 13.85
C THR A 138 2.11 -7.33 12.37
N THR A 139 1.62 -6.30 11.67
CA THR A 139 1.96 -6.06 10.27
C THR A 139 3.45 -5.77 10.12
N ARG A 140 4.14 -6.60 9.34
CA ARG A 140 5.58 -6.48 9.06
C ARG A 140 5.76 -5.76 7.72
N ARG A 141 6.69 -4.82 7.65
CA ARG A 141 6.87 -3.97 6.45
C ARG A 141 8.25 -4.12 5.86
N ILE A 142 8.31 -4.29 4.55
CA ILE A 142 9.54 -4.19 3.77
C ILE A 142 9.47 -2.91 2.96
N VAL A 143 10.52 -2.09 3.01
CA VAL A 143 10.68 -0.94 2.09
C VAL A 143 11.83 -1.26 1.15
N LEU A 144 11.49 -1.57 -0.11
CA LEU A 144 12.46 -1.87 -1.17
C LEU A 144 12.85 -0.58 -1.91
N ILE A 145 14.14 -0.25 -1.89
CA ILE A 145 14.72 0.90 -2.60
C ILE A 145 15.62 0.37 -3.70
N THR A 146 15.23 0.58 -4.96
CA THR A 146 15.96 0.03 -6.11
C THR A 146 15.82 0.91 -7.35
N ASP A 147 16.84 0.85 -8.20
CA ASP A 147 16.91 1.59 -9.46
C ASP A 147 17.00 0.67 -10.69
N GLY A 148 16.95 -0.65 -10.47
CA GLY A 148 17.29 -1.65 -11.45
C GLY A 148 16.22 -2.73 -11.63
N GLU A 149 16.19 -3.29 -12.83
CA GLU A 149 15.43 -4.50 -13.12
C GLU A 149 16.04 -5.69 -12.34
N ASP A 150 15.22 -6.69 -12.01
CA ASP A 150 15.77 -7.93 -11.49
C ASP A 150 16.61 -8.62 -12.56
N THR A 151 17.90 -8.81 -12.28
CA THR A 151 18.84 -9.42 -13.23
C THR A 151 19.01 -10.91 -12.99
N CYS A 152 18.29 -11.47 -12.01
CA CYS A 152 18.56 -12.79 -11.43
C CYS A 152 17.39 -13.77 -11.49
N SER A 153 16.32 -13.40 -12.19
CA SER A 153 15.21 -14.28 -12.54
C SER A 153 15.68 -15.49 -13.38
N PRO A 154 15.07 -16.68 -13.20
CA PRO A 154 13.92 -16.99 -12.34
C PRO A 154 14.26 -17.34 -10.86
N PRO A 155 13.27 -17.26 -9.93
CA PRO A 155 11.87 -16.87 -10.16
C PRO A 155 11.68 -15.36 -10.19
N ASP A 156 10.61 -14.93 -10.88
CA ASP A 156 10.25 -13.53 -11.04
C ASP A 156 9.94 -12.87 -9.68
N PRO A 157 10.41 -11.64 -9.43
CA PRO A 157 10.22 -10.99 -8.13
C PRO A 157 8.76 -10.69 -7.79
N CYS A 158 7.87 -10.50 -8.78
CA CYS A 158 6.45 -10.34 -8.51
C CYS A 158 5.80 -11.68 -8.11
N GLU A 159 6.19 -12.80 -8.73
CA GLU A 159 5.77 -14.13 -8.28
C GLU A 159 6.24 -14.43 -6.85
N VAL A 160 7.47 -14.02 -6.52
CA VAL A 160 7.98 -14.11 -5.15
C VAL A 160 7.14 -13.27 -4.19
N ALA A 161 6.82 -12.03 -4.54
CA ALA A 161 5.98 -11.16 -3.71
C ALA A 161 4.59 -11.77 -3.47
N ARG A 162 3.95 -12.31 -4.53
CA ARG A 162 2.67 -13.03 -4.41
C ARG A 162 2.76 -14.25 -3.50
N THR A 163 3.85 -15.02 -3.61
CA THR A 163 4.08 -16.19 -2.76
C THR A 163 4.25 -15.78 -1.30
N LEU A 164 5.02 -14.72 -1.03
CA LEU A 164 5.20 -14.19 0.33
C LEU A 164 3.90 -13.64 0.90
N ALA A 165 3.08 -12.95 0.10
CA ALA A 165 1.76 -12.49 0.50
C ALA A 165 0.81 -13.65 0.82
N ALA A 166 0.87 -14.74 0.04
CA ALA A 166 0.05 -15.94 0.23
C ALA A 166 0.41 -16.75 1.50
N GLN A 167 1.56 -16.50 2.13
CA GLN A 167 1.94 -17.16 3.38
C GLN A 167 1.16 -16.64 4.60
N GLY A 168 0.32 -15.61 4.44
CA GLY A 168 -0.57 -15.13 5.50
C GLY A 168 0.14 -14.38 6.64
N THR A 169 1.36 -13.89 6.40
CA THR A 169 2.23 -13.36 7.45
C THR A 169 2.07 -11.85 7.71
N HIS A 170 0.96 -11.22 7.28
CA HIS A 170 0.75 -9.76 7.35
C HIS A 170 1.95 -8.94 6.82
N LEU A 171 2.54 -9.35 5.68
CA LEU A 171 3.69 -8.70 5.06
C LEU A 171 3.24 -7.68 4.01
N VAL A 172 3.67 -6.43 4.17
CA VAL A 172 3.45 -5.35 3.18
C VAL A 172 4.78 -4.93 2.60
N VAL A 173 4.88 -4.79 1.27
CA VAL A 173 6.09 -4.35 0.57
C VAL A 173 5.84 -3.02 -0.12
N ASP A 174 6.42 -1.95 0.40
CA ASP A 174 6.47 -0.65 -0.26
C ASP A 174 7.71 -0.57 -1.17
N THR A 175 7.57 -0.05 -2.38
CA THR A 175 8.66 0.02 -3.37
C THR A 175 8.96 1.47 -3.76
N LEU A 176 10.23 1.86 -3.65
CA LEU A 176 10.74 3.17 -4.02
C LEU A 176 11.67 3.00 -5.23
N GLY A 177 11.19 3.41 -6.40
CA GLY A 177 11.92 3.31 -7.67
C GLY A 177 12.75 4.57 -7.93
N LEU A 178 14.07 4.42 -8.10
CA LEU A 178 15.01 5.52 -8.38
C LEU A 178 15.30 5.67 -9.89
N THR A 179 14.45 5.10 -10.74
CA THR A 179 14.60 5.14 -12.21
C THR A 179 13.26 5.46 -12.86
N LEU A 180 13.32 6.04 -14.07
CA LEU A 180 12.16 6.33 -14.92
C LEU A 180 11.86 5.21 -15.93
N ASP A 181 12.56 4.08 -15.82
CA ASP A 181 12.35 2.95 -16.72
C ASP A 181 10.97 2.31 -16.50
N GLU A 182 10.20 2.22 -17.58
CA GLU A 182 8.83 1.71 -17.56
C GLU A 182 8.76 0.23 -17.16
N LYS A 183 9.76 -0.57 -17.55
CA LYS A 183 9.80 -2.00 -17.25
C LYS A 183 10.06 -2.21 -15.77
N VAL A 184 11.04 -1.48 -15.20
CA VAL A 184 11.30 -1.47 -13.76
C VAL A 184 10.08 -0.99 -13.00
N ARG A 185 9.43 0.09 -13.44
CA ARG A 185 8.20 0.60 -12.84
C ARG A 185 7.13 -0.49 -12.73
N ARG A 186 6.77 -1.14 -13.84
CA ARG A 186 5.76 -2.22 -13.85
C ARG A 186 6.12 -3.36 -12.89
N GLN A 187 7.39 -3.74 -12.84
CA GLN A 187 7.86 -4.79 -11.94
C GLN A 187 7.68 -4.39 -10.47
N LEU A 188 8.08 -3.18 -10.08
CA LEU A 188 7.96 -2.67 -8.71
C LEU A 188 6.51 -2.44 -8.30
N THR A 189 5.68 -1.91 -9.20
CA THR A 189 4.23 -1.80 -8.99
C THR A 189 3.61 -3.17 -8.74
N CYS A 190 3.97 -4.20 -9.51
CA CYS A 190 3.47 -5.56 -9.31
C CYS A 190 3.82 -6.12 -7.92
N ILE A 191 5.03 -5.87 -7.42
CA ILE A 191 5.47 -6.29 -6.07
C ILE A 191 4.65 -5.59 -4.99
N ALA A 192 4.48 -4.28 -5.11
CA ALA A 192 3.70 -3.48 -4.16
C ALA A 192 2.23 -3.92 -4.14
N ASP A 193 1.60 -4.00 -5.30
CA ASP A 193 0.18 -4.38 -5.43
C ASP A 193 -0.08 -5.79 -4.91
N ALA A 194 0.84 -6.74 -5.16
CA ALA A 194 0.71 -8.12 -4.68
C ALA A 194 0.69 -8.25 -3.15
N THR A 195 1.21 -7.25 -2.43
CA THR A 195 1.34 -7.25 -0.96
C THR A 195 0.51 -6.16 -0.29
N GLY A 196 -0.26 -5.37 -1.06
CA GLY A 196 -1.03 -4.24 -0.55
C GLY A 196 -0.18 -3.01 -0.18
N GLY A 197 1.06 -2.94 -0.65
CA GLY A 197 1.96 -1.80 -0.47
C GLY A 197 1.79 -0.72 -1.53
N THR A 198 2.71 0.23 -1.57
CA THR A 198 2.69 1.34 -2.54
C THR A 198 3.98 1.44 -3.34
N TYR A 199 3.85 1.73 -4.64
CA TYR A 199 4.96 2.13 -5.49
C TYR A 199 5.08 3.64 -5.52
N THR A 200 6.29 4.17 -5.35
CA THR A 200 6.61 5.58 -5.56
C THR A 200 7.84 5.71 -6.45
N ALA A 201 7.73 6.48 -7.53
CA ALA A 201 8.87 6.91 -8.32
C ALA A 201 9.52 8.11 -7.63
N VAL A 202 10.84 8.09 -7.48
CA VAL A 202 11.59 9.11 -6.77
C VAL A 202 12.65 9.69 -7.70
N GLN A 203 12.60 11.01 -7.89
CA GLN A 203 13.53 11.73 -8.78
C GLN A 203 14.41 12.73 -8.02
N ARG A 204 14.05 13.05 -6.78
CA ARG A 204 14.76 14.00 -5.94
C ARG A 204 15.07 13.42 -4.57
N GLN A 205 16.15 13.89 -3.98
CA GLN A 205 16.61 13.41 -2.69
C GLN A 205 15.59 13.69 -1.58
N GLU A 206 14.97 14.88 -1.55
CA GLU A 206 14.02 15.24 -0.50
C GLU A 206 12.74 14.39 -0.57
N GLU A 207 12.35 13.99 -1.78
CA GLU A 207 11.23 13.06 -1.99
C GLU A 207 11.57 11.67 -1.43
N LEU A 208 12.78 11.17 -1.68
CA LEU A 208 13.24 9.89 -1.12
C LEU A 208 13.16 9.89 0.41
N THR A 209 13.77 10.90 1.03
CA THR A 209 13.78 11.06 2.48
C THR A 209 12.37 11.20 3.03
N GLY A 210 11.54 12.06 2.44
CA GLY A 210 10.19 12.31 2.91
C GLY A 210 9.32 11.05 2.88
N ARG A 211 9.39 10.31 1.78
CA ARG A 211 8.66 9.03 1.64
C ARG A 211 9.17 7.97 2.59
N LEU A 212 10.47 7.84 2.76
CA LEU A 212 11.04 6.86 3.68
C LEU A 212 10.67 7.16 5.14
N LYS A 213 10.73 8.44 5.55
CA LYS A 213 10.25 8.89 6.87
C LYS A 213 8.77 8.58 7.06
N GLN A 214 7.93 8.89 6.06
CA GLN A 214 6.49 8.61 6.11
C GLN A 214 6.21 7.10 6.27
N LEU A 215 6.90 6.25 5.52
CA LEU A 215 6.69 4.80 5.57
C LEU A 215 7.11 4.20 6.91
N VAL A 216 8.26 4.63 7.44
CA VAL A 216 8.75 4.20 8.76
C VAL A 216 7.86 4.74 9.88
N GLN A 217 7.46 6.00 9.83
CA GLN A 217 6.52 6.59 10.81
C GLN A 217 5.16 5.91 10.76
N ARG A 218 4.63 5.60 9.59
CA ARG A 218 3.40 4.81 9.46
C ARG A 218 3.54 3.46 10.14
N ALA A 219 4.66 2.78 9.95
CA ALA A 219 4.90 1.50 10.63
C ALA A 219 4.85 1.65 12.16
N GLY A 220 5.44 2.72 12.71
CA GLY A 220 5.38 3.02 14.15
C GLY A 220 3.98 3.47 14.63
N ALA A 221 3.29 4.31 13.85
CA ALA A 221 1.99 4.88 14.21
C ALA A 221 0.86 3.86 14.11
N THR A 222 0.89 2.96 13.12
CA THR A 222 -0.06 1.84 13.00
C THR A 222 0.14 0.82 14.12
N TYR A 223 1.33 0.75 14.74
CA TYR A 223 1.66 -0.14 15.85
C TYR A 223 1.26 0.39 17.24
N GLN A 224 1.26 1.71 17.44
CA GLN A 224 0.78 2.31 18.69
C GLN A 224 -0.73 2.08 18.92
N GLN A 225 -1.45 1.48 17.97
CA GLN A 225 -2.86 1.16 18.08
C GLN A 225 -3.01 -0.38 18.09
N THR A 226 -3.18 -0.98 19.28
CA THR A 226 -3.79 -2.31 19.39
C THR A 226 -5.05 -2.31 18.52
N PRO A 227 -5.25 -3.27 17.58
CA PRO A 227 -6.44 -3.27 16.75
C PRO A 227 -7.67 -3.17 17.63
N GLN A 228 -8.32 -2.01 17.59
CA GLN A 228 -9.39 -1.74 18.55
C GLN A 228 -10.57 -2.60 18.15
N GLN A 229 -10.99 -3.49 19.05
CA GLN A 229 -12.20 -4.25 18.82
C GLN A 229 -13.37 -3.28 18.74
N VAL A 230 -14.10 -3.33 17.64
CA VAL A 230 -15.26 -2.49 17.39
C VAL A 230 -16.39 -3.36 16.91
N ALA A 231 -17.62 -2.99 17.26
CA ALA A 231 -18.83 -3.60 16.72
C ALA A 231 -19.48 -2.62 15.75
N GLY A 232 -19.41 -2.91 14.46
CA GLY A 232 -20.08 -2.12 13.43
C GLY A 232 -21.59 -2.11 13.66
N GLY A 233 -22.19 -0.93 13.48
CA GLY A 233 -23.63 -0.75 13.65
C GLY A 233 -24.43 -1.33 12.47
N GLU A 234 -25.75 -1.40 12.63
CA GLU A 234 -26.68 -1.87 11.58
C GLU A 234 -27.01 -0.76 10.55
N GLN A 235 -26.74 0.50 10.91
CA GLN A 235 -27.02 1.68 10.08
C GLN A 235 -26.08 2.83 10.44
N CYS A 236 -25.90 3.76 9.50
CA CYS A 236 -25.02 4.93 9.62
C CYS A 236 -25.27 5.76 10.90
N ALA A 237 -26.54 5.99 11.28
CA ALA A 237 -26.90 6.82 12.42
C ALA A 237 -26.34 6.31 13.76
N ASN A 238 -26.28 4.99 13.94
CA ASN A 238 -25.89 4.33 15.19
C ASN A 238 -24.50 3.68 15.11
N ALA A 239 -23.79 3.85 14.00
CA ALA A 239 -22.50 3.27 13.78
C ALA A 239 -21.43 3.89 14.70
N PRO A 240 -20.44 3.12 15.17
CA PRO A 240 -19.32 3.64 15.94
C PRO A 240 -18.55 4.68 15.12
N LEU A 241 -18.10 5.75 15.78
CA LEU A 241 -17.23 6.75 15.17
C LEU A 241 -15.78 6.26 15.29
N LEU A 242 -15.13 6.09 14.15
CA LEU A 242 -13.73 5.70 14.03
C LEU A 242 -12.84 6.91 13.80
N THR A 243 -11.63 6.80 14.31
CA THR A 243 -10.49 7.68 14.03
C THR A 243 -9.50 6.95 13.12
N PRO A 244 -8.46 7.62 12.61
CA PRO A 244 -7.36 6.91 11.94
C PRO A 244 -6.79 5.81 12.86
N GLY A 245 -6.70 4.58 12.35
CA GLY A 245 -6.33 3.41 13.15
C GLY A 245 -6.66 2.08 12.47
N VAL A 246 -6.40 1.00 13.21
CA VAL A 246 -6.71 -0.39 12.84
C VAL A 246 -7.78 -0.92 13.78
N TYR A 247 -8.77 -1.57 13.23
CA TYR A 247 -9.95 -2.06 13.92
C TYR A 247 -10.20 -3.52 13.60
N THR A 248 -10.71 -4.28 14.57
CA THR A 248 -11.16 -5.66 14.36
C THR A 248 -12.64 -5.80 14.65
N ASP A 249 -13.34 -6.58 13.83
CA ASP A 249 -14.76 -6.89 13.98
C ASP A 249 -15.05 -8.30 13.44
N ARG A 250 -16.28 -8.76 13.55
CA ARG A 250 -16.78 -9.98 12.92
C ARG A 250 -18.04 -9.71 12.11
N GLU A 251 -18.04 -10.22 10.89
CA GLU A 251 -19.16 -10.05 9.96
C GLU A 251 -19.84 -11.41 9.70
N ARG A 252 -21.14 -11.48 9.96
CA ARG A 252 -21.95 -12.66 9.61
C ARG A 252 -22.26 -12.66 8.11
N PHE A 253 -22.72 -13.81 7.64
CA PHE A 253 -23.06 -14.00 6.24
C PHE A 253 -24.25 -13.11 5.89
N SER A 254 -24.16 -12.35 4.80
CA SER A 254 -25.19 -11.40 4.37
C SER A 254 -25.54 -10.31 5.41
N GLU A 255 -24.61 -9.99 6.31
CA GLU A 255 -24.71 -8.86 7.23
C GLU A 255 -24.08 -7.60 6.60
N HIS A 256 -24.55 -6.41 7.00
CA HIS A 256 -23.91 -5.15 6.68
C HIS A 256 -23.37 -4.52 7.96
N ARG A 257 -22.09 -4.15 7.97
CA ARG A 257 -21.47 -3.43 9.09
C ARG A 257 -21.21 -1.99 8.71
N TRP A 258 -21.66 -1.09 9.58
CA TRP A 258 -21.55 0.35 9.38
C TRP A 258 -20.57 0.96 10.37
N TYR A 259 -19.74 1.88 9.88
CA TYR A 259 -18.79 2.68 10.66
C TYR A 259 -18.85 4.14 10.23
N ARG A 260 -18.60 5.09 11.13
CA ARG A 260 -18.53 6.54 10.82
C ARG A 260 -17.09 7.02 10.86
N VAL A 261 -16.73 7.92 9.97
CA VAL A 261 -15.45 8.65 10.00
C VAL A 261 -15.72 10.14 9.77
N ARG A 262 -15.09 11.01 10.56
CA ARG A 262 -15.09 12.45 10.33
C ARG A 262 -13.93 12.81 9.40
N VAL A 263 -14.23 13.50 8.29
CA VAL A 263 -13.24 13.91 7.28
C VAL A 263 -13.25 15.43 7.18
N ALA A 264 -12.09 16.07 7.32
CA ALA A 264 -11.97 17.51 7.19
C ALA A 264 -11.86 17.95 5.71
N PRO A 265 -12.22 19.21 5.39
CA PRO A 265 -11.96 19.77 4.08
C PRO A 265 -10.47 19.69 3.73
N GLY A 266 -10.15 19.17 2.54
CA GLY A 266 -8.77 18.98 2.09
C GLY A 266 -8.11 17.69 2.59
N GLU A 267 -8.82 16.81 3.31
CA GLU A 267 -8.37 15.46 3.62
C GLU A 267 -8.89 14.44 2.59
N GLU A 268 -8.12 13.37 2.40
CA GLU A 268 -8.51 12.15 1.70
C GLU A 268 -8.69 11.03 2.72
N LEU A 269 -9.91 10.51 2.81
CA LEU A 269 -10.25 9.28 3.50
C LEU A 269 -9.71 8.08 2.74
N ARG A 270 -8.91 7.26 3.42
CA ARG A 270 -8.46 5.96 2.94
C ARG A 270 -8.99 4.90 3.88
N ALA A 271 -9.70 3.93 3.34
CA ALA A 271 -10.19 2.80 4.10
C ALA A 271 -9.94 1.51 3.35
N SER A 272 -9.53 0.47 4.07
CA SER A 272 -9.36 -0.87 3.51
C SER A 272 -9.86 -1.90 4.50
N ILE A 273 -10.48 -2.95 3.97
CA ILE A 273 -10.86 -4.11 4.74
C ILE A 273 -10.13 -5.35 4.24
N SER A 274 -9.82 -6.24 5.18
CA SER A 274 -9.34 -7.59 4.91
C SER A 274 -10.17 -8.57 5.73
N LEU A 275 -10.68 -9.60 5.07
CA LEU A 275 -11.49 -10.63 5.69
C LEU A 275 -10.83 -11.98 5.47
N ALA A 276 -10.50 -12.66 6.57
CA ALA A 276 -9.87 -13.97 6.50
C ALA A 276 -10.93 -15.05 6.31
N LEU A 277 -10.78 -15.84 5.25
CA LEU A 277 -11.63 -16.97 4.90
C LEU A 277 -11.23 -18.19 5.75
N ASP A 278 -11.57 -18.15 7.04
CA ASP A 278 -11.29 -19.20 8.03
C ASP A 278 -12.10 -20.50 7.82
N ARG A 279 -13.01 -20.51 6.84
CA ARG A 279 -13.88 -21.66 6.51
C ARG A 279 -14.22 -21.71 5.02
N LYS A 280 -14.64 -22.88 4.57
CA LYS A 280 -14.99 -23.13 3.16
C LYS A 280 -16.27 -22.39 2.76
N LEU A 281 -16.18 -21.56 1.73
CA LEU A 281 -17.30 -20.90 1.08
C LEU A 281 -17.63 -21.57 -0.26
N ASN A 282 -18.84 -21.36 -0.76
CA ASN A 282 -19.19 -21.64 -2.15
C ASN A 282 -18.43 -20.68 -3.08
N PRO A 283 -18.30 -21.01 -4.38
CA PRO A 283 -17.84 -20.05 -5.39
C PRO A 283 -18.66 -18.75 -5.40
N ASP A 284 -18.14 -17.71 -6.04
CA ASP A 284 -18.82 -16.41 -6.25
C ASP A 284 -19.11 -15.63 -4.95
N HIS A 285 -18.19 -15.73 -3.98
CA HIS A 285 -18.20 -14.94 -2.76
C HIS A 285 -17.28 -13.71 -2.88
N GLY A 286 -17.71 -12.58 -2.30
CA GLY A 286 -16.95 -11.34 -2.29
C GLY A 286 -17.27 -10.49 -1.07
N VAL A 287 -16.45 -9.47 -0.88
CA VAL A 287 -16.64 -8.43 0.13
C VAL A 287 -16.59 -7.08 -0.56
N LEU A 288 -17.42 -6.15 -0.10
CA LEU A 288 -17.57 -4.84 -0.69
C LEU A 288 -17.50 -3.78 0.41
N LEU A 289 -16.62 -2.80 0.21
CA LEU A 289 -16.52 -1.61 1.03
C LEU A 289 -17.08 -0.42 0.25
N ARG A 290 -18.02 0.33 0.83
CA ARG A 290 -18.57 1.56 0.26
C ARG A 290 -18.39 2.71 1.25
N ALA A 291 -18.18 3.91 0.73
CA ALA A 291 -18.34 5.14 1.48
C ALA A 291 -19.64 5.81 1.03
N VAL A 292 -20.51 6.15 1.98
CA VAL A 292 -21.80 6.78 1.73
C VAL A 292 -21.94 8.04 2.60
N SER A 293 -22.72 9.01 2.13
CA SER A 293 -23.13 10.16 2.95
C SER A 293 -24.10 9.72 4.04
N THR A 294 -24.34 10.58 5.03
CA THR A 294 -25.35 10.38 6.07
C THR A 294 -26.76 10.22 5.50
N ASP A 295 -27.02 10.76 4.31
CA ASP A 295 -28.30 10.69 3.61
C ASP A 295 -28.40 9.43 2.71
N GLY A 296 -27.38 8.57 2.71
CA GLY A 296 -27.34 7.31 1.96
C GLY A 296 -26.84 7.42 0.53
N GLN A 297 -26.34 8.58 0.09
CA GLN A 297 -25.74 8.74 -1.23
C GLN A 297 -24.38 8.03 -1.29
N GLU A 298 -24.17 7.15 -2.27
CA GLU A 298 -22.86 6.52 -2.49
C GLU A 298 -21.85 7.57 -2.97
N LEU A 299 -20.76 7.73 -2.22
CA LEU A 299 -19.67 8.67 -2.51
C LEU A 299 -18.58 7.99 -3.33
N VAL A 300 -18.17 6.80 -2.89
CA VAL A 300 -17.23 5.95 -3.61
C VAL A 300 -17.46 4.50 -3.20
N ARG A 301 -17.06 3.59 -4.08
CA ARG A 301 -17.06 2.15 -3.85
C ARG A 301 -15.65 1.64 -3.97
N GLY A 302 -15.29 0.72 -3.09
CA GLY A 302 -14.04 0.01 -3.18
C GLY A 302 -13.95 -0.78 -4.47
N THR A 303 -12.78 -0.74 -5.07
CA THR A 303 -12.44 -1.61 -6.19
C THR A 303 -11.86 -2.87 -5.61
N ASP A 304 -12.48 -4.01 -5.91
CA ASP A 304 -12.02 -5.31 -5.44
C ASP A 304 -10.60 -5.54 -5.96
N ALA A 305 -9.65 -5.62 -5.04
CA ALA A 305 -8.29 -6.01 -5.34
C ALA A 305 -8.20 -7.49 -4.99
N GLY A 306 -8.67 -8.33 -5.91
CA GLY A 306 -8.50 -9.77 -5.79
C GLY A 306 -7.01 -10.06 -5.58
N SER A 307 -6.64 -10.46 -4.36
CA SER A 307 -5.24 -10.55 -3.93
C SER A 307 -4.48 -11.75 -4.53
N GLY A 308 -5.12 -12.51 -5.44
CA GLY A 308 -4.64 -13.81 -5.91
C GLY A 308 -4.61 -14.90 -4.83
N ARG A 309 -5.00 -14.57 -3.59
CA ARG A 309 -5.11 -15.48 -2.45
C ARG A 309 -6.47 -16.17 -2.43
N THR A 310 -6.50 -17.46 -2.08
CA THR A 310 -7.76 -18.20 -1.90
C THR A 310 -8.34 -18.06 -0.48
N ASP A 311 -7.56 -17.53 0.47
CA ASP A 311 -7.84 -17.53 1.91
C ASP A 311 -8.15 -16.15 2.49
N VAL A 312 -8.01 -15.06 1.73
CA VAL A 312 -8.36 -13.69 2.17
C VAL A 312 -9.05 -12.94 1.04
N ARG A 313 -10.04 -12.11 1.40
CA ARG A 313 -10.65 -11.13 0.50
C ARG A 313 -10.39 -9.73 1.05
N SER A 314 -9.96 -8.82 0.18
CA SER A 314 -9.63 -7.46 0.57
C SER A 314 -10.16 -6.47 -0.45
N THR A 315 -10.64 -5.34 0.03
CA THR A 315 -11.07 -4.22 -0.82
C THR A 315 -10.75 -2.92 -0.11
N GLY A 316 -10.44 -1.90 -0.89
CA GLY A 316 -10.12 -0.58 -0.36
C GLY A 316 -10.76 0.52 -1.18
N LEU A 317 -10.96 1.67 -0.55
CA LEU A 317 -11.44 2.88 -1.18
C LEU A 317 -10.59 4.09 -0.78
N ARG A 318 -10.64 5.10 -1.64
CA ARG A 318 -10.10 6.42 -1.38
C ARG A 318 -11.18 7.44 -1.74
N TRP A 319 -11.38 8.42 -0.88
CA TRP A 319 -12.36 9.47 -1.10
C TRP A 319 -11.83 10.79 -0.59
N ALA A 320 -11.88 11.82 -1.44
CA ALA A 320 -11.66 13.20 -1.04
C ALA A 320 -12.87 14.01 -1.52
N GLU A 321 -13.23 15.05 -0.76
CA GLU A 321 -14.26 15.97 -1.19
C GLU A 321 -13.78 16.74 -2.42
N ARG A 322 -14.59 16.73 -3.49
CA ARG A 322 -14.30 17.55 -4.67
C ARG A 322 -14.52 19.01 -4.30
N GLN A 323 -13.45 19.79 -4.20
CA GLN A 323 -13.57 21.25 -4.11
C GLN A 323 -14.21 21.77 -5.39
N VAL A 324 -15.49 22.11 -5.32
CA VAL A 324 -16.09 23.02 -6.29
C VAL A 324 -15.52 24.39 -5.95
N LYS A 325 -14.79 25.02 -6.88
CA LYS A 325 -14.38 26.43 -6.75
C LYS A 325 -15.65 27.27 -6.59
N ALA A 326 -16.02 27.56 -5.35
CA ALA A 326 -16.92 28.62 -5.00
C ALA A 326 -16.07 29.83 -4.66
N ASP A 327 -16.32 30.94 -5.33
CA ASP A 327 -15.69 32.22 -5.03
C ASP A 327 -15.97 32.62 -3.56
N ALA A 328 -14.89 32.96 -2.85
CA ALA A 328 -14.81 33.78 -1.64
C ALA A 328 -15.50 33.34 -0.33
N SER A 329 -14.71 32.90 0.65
CA SER A 329 -14.53 33.51 2.00
C SER A 329 -13.53 32.68 2.84
N PRO A 330 -12.78 33.28 3.79
CA PRO A 330 -11.81 32.53 4.60
C PRO A 330 -12.52 31.57 5.56
N PRO A 331 -11.97 30.36 5.82
CA PRO A 331 -12.57 29.42 6.76
C PRO A 331 -12.49 29.98 8.19
N SER A 332 -13.62 29.91 8.90
CA SER A 332 -13.69 30.15 10.34
C SER A 332 -13.09 28.97 11.10
N ASP A 333 -12.28 29.27 12.11
CA ASP A 333 -11.70 28.28 13.00
C ASP A 333 -12.78 27.46 13.73
N GLY A 334 -12.61 26.14 13.75
CA GLY A 334 -13.12 25.27 14.81
C GLY A 334 -14.22 24.29 14.41
N GLU A 335 -13.85 23.01 14.25
CA GLU A 335 -14.66 21.77 14.39
C GLU A 335 -16.00 21.61 13.60
N SER A 336 -16.57 22.67 13.02
CA SER A 336 -17.88 22.71 12.38
C SER A 336 -17.91 22.25 10.92
N ASP A 337 -16.73 22.08 10.31
CA ASP A 337 -16.61 21.77 8.88
C ASP A 337 -16.29 20.28 8.62
N LEU A 338 -16.26 19.45 9.68
CA LEU A 338 -16.01 18.02 9.56
C LEU A 338 -17.22 17.31 8.95
N ARG A 339 -17.06 16.75 7.75
CA ARG A 339 -18.09 15.95 7.11
C ARG A 339 -18.06 14.51 7.64
N THR A 340 -19.22 13.98 8.01
CA THR A 340 -19.34 12.58 8.40
C THR A 340 -19.55 11.69 7.18
N VAL A 341 -18.67 10.71 7.00
CA VAL A 341 -18.75 9.68 5.97
C VAL A 341 -19.03 8.33 6.66
N CYS A 342 -19.97 7.57 6.11
CA CYS A 342 -20.29 6.23 6.59
C CYS A 342 -19.63 5.17 5.71
N LEU A 343 -18.77 4.35 6.32
CA LEU A 343 -18.22 3.15 5.70
C LEU A 343 -19.20 2.00 5.86
N VAL A 344 -19.49 1.30 4.77
CA VAL A 344 -20.39 0.14 4.73
C VAL A 344 -19.60 -1.05 4.23
N VAL A 345 -19.45 -2.05 5.09
CA VAL A 345 -18.91 -3.36 4.75
C VAL A 345 -20.09 -4.30 4.50
N SER A 346 -20.02 -5.03 3.39
CA SER A 346 -21.05 -6.00 2.99
C SER A 346 -20.39 -7.21 2.34
N ASN A 347 -21.01 -8.37 2.47
CA ASN A 347 -20.49 -9.62 1.91
C ASN A 347 -21.56 -10.43 1.16
N SER A 348 -21.11 -11.25 0.21
CA SER A 348 -21.95 -12.23 -0.51
C SER A 348 -21.61 -13.66 -0.12
N PHE A 349 -21.30 -13.91 1.17
CA PHE A 349 -20.89 -15.23 1.62
C PHE A 349 -22.03 -16.23 1.60
N SER A 350 -21.75 -17.40 1.03
CA SER A 350 -22.57 -18.59 1.16
C SER A 350 -21.66 -19.79 1.36
N ALA A 351 -22.14 -20.79 2.09
CA ALA A 351 -21.37 -22.00 2.37
C ALA A 351 -22.25 -23.26 2.28
N PRO A 352 -21.65 -24.45 2.11
CA PRO A 352 -22.36 -25.72 2.22
C PRO A 352 -23.00 -25.90 3.60
N ALA A 353 -24.08 -26.68 3.69
CA ALA A 353 -24.87 -26.87 4.91
C ALA A 353 -24.09 -27.41 6.13
N TYR A 354 -22.93 -28.04 5.91
CA TYR A 354 -22.07 -28.55 6.99
C TYR A 354 -21.13 -27.49 7.60
N VAL A 355 -21.05 -26.28 7.03
CA VAL A 355 -20.18 -25.20 7.50
C VAL A 355 -20.95 -24.34 8.51
N ARG A 356 -20.34 -24.10 9.67
CA ARG A 356 -20.90 -23.19 10.68
C ARG A 356 -20.79 -21.75 10.19
N THR A 357 -21.87 -20.99 10.26
CA THR A 357 -21.92 -19.56 9.90
C THR A 357 -21.64 -18.64 11.08
N GLU A 358 -21.61 -19.18 12.30
CA GLU A 358 -21.29 -18.45 13.54
C GLU A 358 -20.10 -19.10 14.27
N PRO A 359 -19.22 -18.30 14.91
CA PRO A 359 -19.20 -16.83 14.92
C PRO A 359 -18.87 -16.25 13.54
N GLY A 360 -19.21 -14.98 13.31
CA GLY A 360 -18.95 -14.26 12.07
C GLY A 360 -17.46 -14.28 11.67
N MET A 361 -17.21 -14.06 10.39
CA MET A 361 -15.87 -14.08 9.81
C MET A 361 -15.03 -12.93 10.38
N PRO A 362 -13.75 -13.16 10.72
CA PRO A 362 -12.88 -12.11 11.23
C PRO A 362 -12.59 -11.06 10.14
N LEU A 363 -12.87 -9.80 10.49
CA LEU A 363 -12.70 -8.62 9.66
C LEU A 363 -11.67 -7.71 10.31
N GLU A 364 -10.70 -7.26 9.53
CA GLU A 364 -9.78 -6.17 9.88
C GLU A 364 -10.11 -4.96 9.01
N LEU A 365 -10.34 -3.81 9.64
CA LEU A 365 -10.62 -2.53 8.99
C LEU A 365 -9.51 -1.54 9.35
N THR A 366 -8.88 -0.98 8.33
CA THR A 366 -7.90 0.10 8.48
C THR A 366 -8.50 1.39 7.95
N VAL A 367 -8.40 2.45 8.75
CA VAL A 367 -8.87 3.80 8.41
C VAL A 367 -7.68 4.76 8.54
N ASP A 368 -7.47 5.60 7.52
CA ASP A 368 -6.43 6.63 7.51
C ASP A 368 -6.99 7.93 6.91
N LEU A 369 -6.53 9.07 7.42
CA LEU A 369 -6.86 10.41 6.94
C LEU A 369 -5.55 11.10 6.58
N VAL A 370 -5.40 11.45 5.32
CA VAL A 370 -4.19 12.10 4.82
C VAL A 370 -4.52 13.41 4.10
N PRO A 371 -3.59 14.37 3.99
CA PRO A 371 -3.80 15.52 3.12
C PRO A 371 -4.13 15.07 1.70
N SER A 372 -5.22 15.57 1.14
CA SER A 372 -5.59 15.31 -0.25
C SER A 372 -4.48 15.85 -1.15
N SER A 373 -3.98 15.00 -2.05
CA SER A 373 -3.09 15.47 -3.11
C SER A 373 -3.94 16.11 -4.19
N ASP A 374 -3.60 17.33 -4.59
CA ASP A 374 -4.01 17.83 -5.90
C ASP A 374 -3.53 16.80 -6.93
N ALA A 375 -4.46 16.01 -7.48
CA ALA A 375 -4.14 15.25 -8.67
C ALA A 375 -3.59 16.26 -9.68
N PRO A 376 -2.45 15.99 -10.35
CA PRO A 376 -2.05 16.82 -11.46
C PRO A 376 -3.28 16.89 -12.36
N THR A 377 -3.76 18.10 -12.60
CA THR A 377 -4.90 18.34 -13.47
C THR A 377 -4.63 17.57 -14.74
N GLY A 378 -5.26 16.40 -14.89
CA GLY A 378 -5.27 15.69 -16.14
C GLY A 378 -5.73 16.71 -17.17
N PRO A 379 -5.13 16.73 -18.38
CA PRO A 379 -5.35 17.79 -19.35
C PRO A 379 -6.84 18.09 -19.42
N ASP A 380 -7.18 19.31 -19.01
CA ASP A 380 -8.53 19.82 -18.90
C ASP A 380 -9.26 19.57 -20.23
N LEU A 381 -10.08 18.51 -20.26
CA LEU A 381 -10.92 18.17 -21.41
C LEU A 381 -11.96 19.27 -21.67
N GLY A 382 -12.07 20.29 -20.80
CA GLY A 382 -12.81 21.53 -21.01
C GLY A 382 -12.27 22.43 -22.12
N ARG A 383 -11.07 22.17 -22.66
CA ARG A 383 -10.54 22.82 -23.89
C ARG A 383 -10.77 22.02 -25.18
N GLY A 384 -11.65 21.01 -25.17
CA GLY A 384 -11.93 20.14 -26.32
C GLY A 384 -12.37 20.86 -27.61
N TRP A 385 -12.87 22.09 -27.53
CA TRP A 385 -13.23 22.88 -28.71
C TRP A 385 -12.01 23.32 -29.54
N LEU A 386 -10.87 23.59 -28.91
CA LEU A 386 -9.65 24.02 -29.60
C LEU A 386 -9.09 22.90 -30.48
N LEU A 387 -9.12 21.67 -29.96
CA LEU A 387 -8.68 20.48 -30.68
C LEU A 387 -9.63 20.14 -31.83
N LEU A 388 -10.95 20.34 -31.64
CA LEU A 388 -11.94 20.25 -32.71
C LEU A 388 -11.75 21.34 -33.79
N VAL A 389 -11.45 22.59 -33.41
CA VAL A 389 -11.16 23.68 -34.36
C VAL A 389 -9.87 23.40 -35.15
N VAL A 390 -8.83 22.87 -34.49
CA VAL A 390 -7.58 22.51 -35.17
C VAL A 390 -7.79 21.34 -36.13
N LEU A 391 -8.51 20.29 -35.74
CA LEU A 391 -8.82 19.14 -36.59
C LEU A 391 -9.70 19.52 -37.79
N THR A 392 -10.75 20.34 -37.56
CA THR A 392 -11.60 20.82 -38.66
C THR A 392 -10.85 21.77 -39.58
N GLY A 393 -10.05 22.69 -39.04
CA GLY A 393 -9.21 23.60 -39.82
C GLY A 393 -8.18 22.87 -40.68
N THR A 394 -7.46 21.91 -40.10
CA THR A 394 -6.47 21.10 -40.83
C THR A 394 -7.12 20.23 -41.91
N GLY A 395 -8.30 19.65 -41.64
CA GLY A 395 -9.08 18.93 -42.64
C GLY A 395 -9.51 19.80 -43.83
N LEU A 396 -9.99 21.02 -43.55
CA LEU A 396 -10.47 21.95 -44.57
C LEU A 396 -9.34 22.47 -45.47
N VAL A 397 -8.20 22.83 -44.86
CA VAL A 397 -6.99 23.25 -45.61
C VAL A 397 -6.47 22.10 -46.47
N SER A 398 -6.37 20.89 -45.91
CA SER A 398 -5.90 19.71 -46.66
C SER A 398 -6.81 19.40 -47.85
N GLY A 399 -8.13 19.51 -47.67
CA GLY A 399 -9.12 19.34 -48.74
C GLY A 399 -8.98 20.38 -49.86
N LEU A 400 -8.79 21.66 -49.51
CA LEU A 400 -8.59 22.74 -50.49
C LEU A 400 -7.30 22.54 -51.29
N VAL A 401 -6.20 22.16 -50.64
CA VAL A 401 -4.91 21.91 -51.30
C VAL A 401 -5.02 20.72 -52.26
N MET A 402 -5.64 19.61 -51.84
CA MET A 402 -5.86 18.45 -52.71
C MET A 402 -6.78 18.78 -53.89
N GLY A 403 -7.86 19.55 -53.66
CA GLY A 403 -8.75 20.00 -54.74
C GLY A 403 -8.06 20.91 -55.75
N TRP A 404 -7.19 21.82 -55.28
CA TRP A 404 -6.39 22.69 -56.15
C TRP A 404 -5.38 21.88 -56.97
N LEU A 405 -4.65 20.95 -56.35
CA LEU A 405 -3.71 20.05 -57.05
C LEU A 405 -4.41 19.17 -58.09
N ALA A 406 -5.62 18.68 -57.80
CA ALA A 406 -6.41 17.90 -58.75
C ALA A 406 -6.84 18.74 -59.96
N ARG A 407 -7.32 19.97 -59.75
CA ARG A 407 -7.66 20.89 -60.85
C ARG A 407 -6.45 21.30 -61.68
N TRP A 408 -5.31 21.52 -61.03
CA TRP A 408 -4.07 21.86 -61.72
C TRP A 408 -3.57 20.70 -62.60
N ARG A 409 -3.66 19.45 -62.12
CA ARG A 409 -3.37 18.25 -62.92
C ARG A 409 -4.30 18.12 -64.14
N VAL A 410 -5.60 18.37 -63.98
CA VAL A 410 -6.55 18.31 -65.11
C VAL A 410 -6.29 19.42 -66.13
N ALA A 411 -5.88 20.61 -65.68
CA ALA A 411 -5.54 21.72 -66.58
C ALA A 411 -4.28 21.42 -67.41
N ILE A 412 -3.25 20.85 -66.79
CA ILE A 412 -2.00 20.46 -67.47
C ILE A 412 -2.24 19.27 -68.43
N GLY A 413 -3.12 18.34 -68.08
CA GLY A 413 -3.46 17.19 -68.92
C GLY A 413 -4.30 17.49 -70.16
N LYS A 414 -4.86 18.71 -70.31
CA LYS A 414 -5.58 19.16 -71.52
C LYS A 414 -4.72 19.97 -72.49
N GLY A 415 -3.43 20.15 -72.19
CA GLY A 415 -2.48 20.91 -73.00
C GLY A 415 -1.47 20.07 -73.78
N ASN A 416 -1.59 18.74 -73.77
CA ASN A 416 -0.80 17.81 -74.60
C ASN A 416 -1.68 17.07 -75.58
#